data_AF-A0A1B6II79-F1
#
_entry.id   AF-A0A1B6II79-F1
#
_cell.length_a   1.000
_cell.length_b   1.000
_cell.length_c   1.000
_cell.angle_alpha   90.00
_cell.angle_beta   90.00
_cell.angle_gamma   90.00
#
_symmetry.space_group_name_H-M   'P 1'
#
loop_
_entity.id
_entity.type
_entity.pdbx_description
1 polymer ?
#
loop_
_entity_poly.entity_id
_entity_poly.type
_entity_poly.pdbx_seq_one_letter_code
_entity_poly.pdbx_strand_id
1 'polypeptide(L)'
;FPNSFNGQKESPRGGYLKFSATGDVAKYNSADDDNFSQATLFWKKTLNEEERNRLVNNIVGNLKAASSFIQDRAVKNFSQVDLDLGQRLAEGLRKITISKL
;
A
#
# COMPACT_ATOMS: atom_id res chain seq x y z
N PHE A 1 39.04 -17.62 13.39
CA PHE A 1 39.49 -16.34 13.98
C PHE A 1 39.31 -16.42 15.51
N PRO A 2 40.18 -15.81 16.33
CA PRO A 2 41.51 -15.34 15.93
C PRO A 2 42.47 -16.52 15.68
N ASN A 3 43.56 -16.30 14.93
CA ASN A 3 44.66 -17.27 14.79
C ASN A 3 46.03 -16.56 14.71
N SER A 4 47.09 -17.25 15.12
CA SER A 4 48.47 -16.73 15.18
C SER A 4 49.27 -16.91 13.88
N PHE A 5 48.63 -17.33 12.78
CA PHE A 5 49.28 -17.66 11.50
C PHE A 5 49.04 -16.59 10.42
N ASN A 6 48.80 -15.34 10.85
CA ASN A 6 48.60 -14.18 9.96
C ASN A 6 47.46 -14.38 8.92
N GLY A 7 46.39 -15.08 9.30
CA GLY A 7 45.18 -15.19 8.48
C GLY A 7 44.40 -13.87 8.36
N GLN A 8 43.22 -13.92 7.73
CA GLN A 8 42.37 -12.75 7.49
C GLN A 8 42.08 -11.97 8.77
N LYS A 9 42.20 -10.64 8.71
CA LYS A 9 41.97 -9.70 9.82
C LYS A 9 40.78 -8.79 9.50
N GLU A 10 39.99 -8.49 10.52
CA GLU A 10 38.92 -7.51 10.42
C GLU A 10 39.51 -6.13 10.10
N SER A 11 38.84 -5.40 9.21
CA SER A 11 39.23 -4.03 8.84
C SER A 11 38.34 -3.03 9.57
N PRO A 12 38.90 -2.01 10.24
CA PRO A 12 38.12 -0.93 10.85
C PRO A 12 37.25 -0.15 9.85
N ARG A 13 37.55 -0.25 8.54
CA ARG A 13 36.76 0.38 7.47
C ARG A 13 35.47 -0.39 7.14
N GLY A 14 35.34 -1.63 7.61
CA GLY A 14 34.14 -2.45 7.40
C GLY A 14 33.06 -2.26 8.48
N GLY A 15 33.23 -1.31 9.41
CA GLY A 15 32.27 -1.08 10.49
C GLY A 15 30.96 -0.46 9.98
N TYR A 16 29.84 -0.89 10.56
CA TYR A 16 28.53 -0.28 10.32
C TYR A 16 28.45 1.15 10.89
N LEU A 17 27.55 1.96 10.33
CA LEU A 17 27.22 3.28 10.88
C LEU A 17 26.67 3.11 12.31
N LYS A 18 27.25 3.84 13.25
CA LYS A 18 26.77 3.89 14.64
C LYS A 18 25.62 4.90 14.73
N PHE A 19 24.50 4.47 15.30
CA PHE A 19 23.36 5.34 15.64
C PHE A 19 22.80 4.93 17.01
N SER A 20 22.15 5.87 17.68
CA SER A 20 21.45 5.62 18.94
C SER A 20 19.95 5.51 18.68
N ALA A 21 19.28 4.59 19.38
CA ALA A 21 17.83 4.46 19.39
C ALA A 21 17.32 4.55 20.84
N THR A 22 16.08 4.99 21.00
CA THR A 22 15.39 5.11 22.29
C THR A 22 14.01 4.46 22.20
N GLY A 23 13.44 4.10 23.35
CA GLY A 23 12.13 3.45 23.46
C GLY A 23 12.22 2.01 23.97
N ASP A 24 11.07 1.47 24.39
CA ASP A 24 10.97 0.12 24.92
C ASP A 24 11.00 -0.93 23.79
N VAL A 25 11.46 -2.13 24.12
CA VAL A 25 11.33 -3.29 23.21
C VAL A 25 9.92 -3.86 23.36
N ALA A 26 9.02 -3.45 22.46
CA ALA A 26 7.61 -3.82 22.50
C ALA A 26 7.03 -4.05 21.09
N LYS A 27 5.80 -4.57 21.03
CA LYS A 27 5.02 -4.64 19.80
C LYS A 27 4.26 -3.32 19.62
N TYR A 28 4.78 -2.46 18.76
CA TYR A 28 4.13 -1.20 18.42
C TYR A 28 3.05 -1.43 17.36
N ASN A 29 1.87 -0.85 17.58
CA ASN A 29 0.80 -0.82 16.59
C ASN A 29 0.99 0.41 15.69
N SER A 30 0.89 0.22 14.38
CA SER A 30 1.02 1.29 13.37
C SER A 30 -0.22 1.37 12.47
N ALA A 31 -1.36 0.84 12.93
CA ALA A 31 -2.59 0.79 12.13
C ALA A 31 -3.19 2.19 11.86
N ASP A 32 -2.86 3.16 12.71
CA ASP A 32 -3.27 4.57 12.66
C ASP A 32 -2.26 5.48 11.94
N ASP A 33 -1.17 4.92 11.42
CA ASP A 33 -0.26 5.65 10.52
C ASP A 33 -1.01 6.16 9.29
N ASP A 34 -0.40 7.12 8.60
CA ASP A 34 -0.96 7.68 7.38
C ASP A 34 -0.95 6.66 6.23
N ASN A 35 -2.11 6.07 5.99
CA ASN A 35 -2.33 5.05 4.98
C ASN A 35 -2.79 5.62 3.62
N PHE A 36 -3.11 6.91 3.52
CA PHE A 36 -3.88 7.45 2.38
C PHE A 36 -3.18 8.58 1.64
N SER A 37 -2.37 9.43 2.29
CA SER A 37 -1.84 10.64 1.62
C SER A 37 -0.97 10.35 0.40
N GLN A 38 -0.08 9.35 0.47
CA GLN A 38 0.74 8.98 -0.68
C GLN A 38 -0.09 8.38 -1.82
N ALA A 39 -1.11 7.58 -1.49
CA ALA A 39 -2.03 7.04 -2.48
C ALA A 39 -2.85 8.16 -3.15
N THR A 40 -3.25 9.20 -2.39
CA THR A 40 -3.94 10.37 -2.93
C THR A 40 -3.04 11.13 -3.91
N LEU A 41 -1.75 11.30 -3.57
CA LEU A 41 -0.77 11.92 -4.45
C LEU A 41 -0.61 11.13 -5.74
N PHE A 42 -0.47 9.81 -5.65
CA PHE A 42 -0.38 8.93 -6.82
C PHE A 42 -1.61 9.09 -7.73
N TRP A 43 -2.82 9.00 -7.16
CA TRP A 43 -4.07 9.16 -7.90
C TRP A 43 -4.15 10.52 -8.60
N LYS A 44 -3.90 11.61 -7.87
CA LYS A 44 -4.13 12.98 -8.36
C LYS A 44 -3.01 13.55 -9.22
N LYS A 45 -1.76 13.18 -8.94
CA LYS A 45 -0.58 13.86 -9.48
C LYS A 45 0.27 12.98 -10.37
N THR A 46 0.18 11.66 -10.23
CA THR A 46 0.97 10.74 -11.07
C THR A 46 0.13 10.19 -12.22
N LEU A 47 -1.12 9.78 -11.96
CA LEU A 47 -1.97 9.19 -12.99
C LEU A 47 -2.68 10.25 -13.84
N ASN A 48 -2.66 10.01 -15.15
CA ASN A 48 -3.56 10.70 -16.08
C ASN A 48 -4.94 10.02 -16.13
N GLU A 49 -5.90 10.64 -16.81
CA GLU A 49 -7.29 10.19 -16.85
C GLU A 49 -7.46 8.78 -17.45
N GLU A 50 -6.72 8.43 -18.50
CA GLU A 50 -6.79 7.09 -19.08
C GLU A 50 -6.26 6.02 -18.14
N GLU A 51 -5.17 6.32 -17.43
CA GLU A 51 -4.58 5.42 -16.44
C GLU A 51 -5.49 5.23 -15.24
N ARG A 52 -6.17 6.30 -14.80
CA ARG A 52 -7.21 6.23 -13.76
C ARG A 52 -8.35 5.31 -14.17
N ASN A 53 -8.82 5.43 -15.41
CA ASN A 53 -9.86 4.55 -15.95
C ASN A 53 -9.40 3.08 -16.01
N ARG A 54 -8.17 2.82 -16.47
CA ARG A 54 -7.60 1.47 -16.46
C ARG A 54 -7.48 0.91 -15.05
N LEU A 55 -7.01 1.71 -14.09
CA LEU A 55 -6.90 1.30 -12.69
C LEU A 55 -8.26 0.92 -12.11
N VAL A 56 -9.27 1.77 -12.27
CA VAL A 56 -10.65 1.50 -11.84
C VAL A 56 -11.17 0.21 -12.45
N ASN A 57 -11.04 0.04 -13.77
CA ASN A 57 -11.51 -1.16 -14.47
C ASN A 57 -10.83 -2.44 -13.96
N ASN A 58 -9.53 -2.39 -13.70
CA ASN A 58 -8.78 -3.52 -13.16
C ASN A 58 -9.23 -3.88 -11.74
N ILE A 59 -9.39 -2.88 -10.86
CA ILE A 59 -9.87 -3.10 -9.48
C ILE A 59 -11.28 -3.68 -9.50
N VAL A 60 -12.21 -3.05 -10.23
CA VAL A 60 -13.60 -3.52 -10.35
C VAL A 60 -13.65 -4.93 -10.94
N GLY A 61 -12.85 -5.19 -11.99
CA GLY A 61 -12.78 -6.48 -12.66
C GLY A 61 -12.37 -7.63 -11.73
N ASN A 62 -11.52 -7.36 -10.76
CA ASN A 62 -11.14 -8.33 -9.72
C ASN A 62 -12.17 -8.37 -8.58
N LEU A 63 -12.52 -7.21 -8.03
CA LEU A 63 -13.31 -7.06 -6.82
C LEU A 63 -14.77 -7.55 -7.00
N LYS A 64 -15.29 -7.59 -8.22
CA LYS A 64 -16.64 -8.09 -8.55
C LYS A 64 -16.96 -9.50 -8.06
N ALA A 65 -15.93 -10.32 -7.79
CA ALA A 65 -16.09 -11.70 -7.32
C ALA A 65 -16.14 -11.81 -5.78
N ALA A 66 -15.80 -10.75 -5.06
CA ALA A 66 -15.87 -10.74 -3.59
C ALA A 66 -17.32 -10.59 -3.10
N SER A 67 -17.59 -10.98 -1.85
CA SER A 67 -18.87 -10.72 -1.18
C SER A 67 -19.13 -9.22 -1.00
N SER A 68 -20.40 -8.81 -1.00
CA SER A 68 -20.81 -7.40 -0.92
C SER A 68 -20.14 -6.62 0.21
N PHE A 69 -20.11 -7.15 1.44
CA PHE A 69 -19.49 -6.45 2.56
C PHE A 69 -17.98 -6.19 2.40
N ILE A 70 -17.29 -7.02 1.61
CA ILE A 70 -15.86 -6.82 1.28
C ILE A 70 -15.75 -5.73 0.22
N GLN A 71 -16.64 -5.73 -0.78
CA GLN A 71 -16.71 -4.68 -1.79
C GLN A 71 -16.98 -3.32 -1.14
N ASP A 72 -17.94 -3.23 -0.23
CA ASP A 72 -18.28 -2.00 0.50
C ASP A 72 -17.10 -1.49 1.34
N ARG A 73 -16.40 -2.40 2.03
CA ARG A 73 -15.19 -2.05 2.79
C ARG A 73 -14.08 -1.53 1.89
N ALA A 74 -13.85 -2.18 0.75
CA ALA A 74 -12.85 -1.76 -0.21
C ALA A 74 -13.18 -0.37 -0.77
N VAL A 75 -14.42 -0.14 -1.21
CA VAL A 75 -14.89 1.18 -1.67
C VAL A 75 -14.68 2.23 -0.58
N LYS A 76 -15.04 1.94 0.68
CA LYS A 76 -14.81 2.86 1.80
C LYS A 76 -13.33 3.23 1.95
N ASN A 77 -12.41 2.27 1.86
CA ASN A 77 -10.98 2.54 1.95
C ASN A 77 -10.48 3.38 0.77
N PHE A 78 -10.90 3.06 -0.45
CA PHE A 78 -10.52 3.85 -1.63
C PHE A 78 -11.10 5.26 -1.62
N SER A 79 -12.28 5.47 -1.01
CA SER A 79 -12.83 6.81 -0.77
C SER A 79 -12.00 7.66 0.21
N GLN A 80 -11.20 7.03 1.09
CA GLN A 80 -10.24 7.76 1.93
C GLN A 80 -9.03 8.25 1.12
N VAL A 81 -8.70 7.57 0.02
CA VAL A 81 -7.66 8.00 -0.92
C VAL A 81 -8.17 9.17 -1.75
N ASP A 82 -9.34 9.03 -2.38
CA ASP A 82 -9.99 10.12 -3.08
C ASP A 82 -11.48 9.81 -3.34
N LEU A 83 -12.34 10.84 -3.27
CA LEU A 83 -13.77 10.68 -3.49
C LEU A 83 -14.10 10.23 -4.92
N ASP A 84 -13.40 10.74 -5.94
CA ASP A 84 -13.62 10.35 -7.35
C ASP A 84 -13.27 8.88 -7.57
N LEU A 85 -12.14 8.42 -7.01
CA LEU A 85 -11.76 7.00 -7.07
C LEU A 85 -12.82 6.10 -6.44
N GLY A 86 -13.26 6.43 -5.21
CA GLY A 86 -14.30 5.66 -4.52
C GLY A 86 -15.62 5.60 -5.29
N GLN A 87 -16.07 6.73 -5.85
CA GLN A 87 -17.29 6.81 -6.65
C GLN A 87 -17.21 5.93 -7.92
N ARG A 88 -16.10 6.03 -8.65
CA ARG A 88 -15.88 5.22 -9.88
C ARG A 88 -15.89 3.73 -9.59
N LEU A 89 -15.31 3.29 -8.48
CA LEU A 89 -15.34 1.88 -8.06
C LEU A 89 -16.77 1.44 -7.70
N ALA A 90 -17.51 2.24 -6.92
CA ALA A 90 -18.88 1.93 -6.53
C ALA A 90 -19.81 1.83 -7.75
N GLU A 91 -19.65 2.72 -8.73
CA GLU A 91 -20.38 2.67 -9.99
C GLU A 91 -20.03 1.46 -10.84
N GLY A 92 -18.73 1.17 -10.98
CA GLY A 92 -18.26 0.00 -11.74
C GLY A 92 -18.80 -1.32 -11.19
N LEU A 93 -18.80 -1.48 -9.87
CA LEU A 93 -19.35 -2.66 -9.19
C LEU A 93 -20.87 -2.77 -9.37
N ARG A 94 -21.61 -1.66 -9.20
CA ARG A 94 -23.08 -1.64 -9.43
C ARG A 94 -23.47 -2.06 -10.84
N LYS A 95 -22.76 -1.57 -11.87
CA LYS A 95 -22.99 -1.93 -13.27
C LYS A 95 -22.87 -3.43 -13.51
N ILE A 96 -21.87 -4.08 -12.89
CA ILE A 96 -21.66 -5.53 -13.03
C ILE A 96 -22.79 -6.32 -12.37
N THR A 97 -23.24 -5.90 -11.18
CA THR A 97 -24.34 -6.57 -10.49
C THR A 97 -25.62 -6.52 -11.30
N ILE A 98 -25.94 -5.37 -11.92
CA ILE A 98 -27.10 -5.20 -12.79
C ILE A 98 -26.98 -6.08 -14.05
N SER A 99 -25.79 -6.18 -14.66
CA SER A 99 -25.57 -7.01 -15.85
C SER A 99 -25.71 -8.52 -15.62
N LYS A 100 -25.75 -8.98 -14.36
CA LYS A 100 -25.92 -10.40 -14.00
C LYS A 100 -27.37 -10.80 -13.71
N LEU A 101 -28.28 -9.81 -13.64
CA LEU A 101 -29.72 -10.00 -13.50
C LEU A 101 -30.39 -10.01 -14.87
#